data_AF-A0A813VPP6-F1
#
_entry.id   AF-A0A813VPP6-F1
#
_cell.length_a   1.000
_cell.length_b   1.000
_cell.length_c   1.000
_cell.angle_alpha   90.00
_cell.angle_beta   90.00
_cell.angle_gamma   90.00
#
_symmetry.space_group_name_H-M   'P 1'
#
loop_
_entity.id
_entity.type
_entity.pdbx_description
1 polymer ?
#
loop_
_entity_poly.entity_id
_entity_poly.type
_entity_poly.pdbx_seq_one_letter_code
_entity_poly.pdbx_strand_id
1 'polypeptide(L)'
;MGVQQGESNTNPLPRDGGFELGQGNTEAISVPDEWDSGRLWARTGCKDENGKFQCKTGNCGAEKNEFKMQCKGIGGERPATVAEFTLHNAQHDQGDTYDMSNVDGHNIGMSIKPIEGTYESVDNPELNEYNCGTMTCKFDMSQCPPELTMDDGNGGKVCLSICAAIHNAQQREQHEHLKKIFDDEEKRSLVCCSEDKGYNHSPYNKEDREQGKKLCEVEKWPRSSDNKRYDEIFKEQCPDAYSWQFDDLKSTYQCKNAHYEITLCPGGDVLHAENNITTSGIKHTTRKLIDYLTKSASLTSQAPSVTTEAPIDEPTTQDQCHAYCMANLDFYQKQKPTPVDVTTEQSSAAPTTNTTDKVLHADTEWKRVFEDEFNEDGAVDNNKWKFETGTADNGWGNNELQYYTDRSENAHCENGYLSIEAKKEDFQGSSYTSARLNSKQSFTYGRLQIRAKVPAGKGTWSALWMLPDEKIYGSKYWPDNGEIDLMEQVGYDPSKVHSSVHTKANNGRDGNNPSHSIDINDATTEYKVYTLQWDSDKIEMFVSNDETNAFDKSIFKWEKGDKDWTQWPFDKPFHILMNVAIGGDWGGKQGIDENAFPQRMEIDWVRFYEKQQNVVEQE
;
A
#
# COMPACT_ATOMS: atom_id res chain seq x y z
N MET A 1 5.89 -8.74 -15.76
CA MET A 1 4.70 -8.68 -14.89
C MET A 1 5.14 -8.20 -13.53
N GLY A 2 4.50 -7.19 -12.97
CA GLY A 2 4.67 -6.77 -11.58
C GLY A 2 3.52 -7.28 -10.72
N VAL A 3 3.83 -7.53 -9.44
CA VAL A 3 2.88 -7.91 -8.39
C VAL A 3 3.22 -7.11 -7.13
N GLN A 4 2.22 -6.45 -6.57
CA GLN A 4 2.25 -5.78 -5.27
C GLN A 4 1.21 -6.44 -4.37
N GLN A 5 1.48 -6.52 -3.08
CA GLN A 5 0.48 -6.87 -2.06
C GLN A 5 -0.05 -5.58 -1.42
N GLY A 6 -1.26 -5.61 -0.86
CA GLY A 6 -1.72 -4.58 0.07
C GLY A 6 -1.01 -4.66 1.43
N GLU A 7 -1.60 -4.03 2.45
CA GLU A 7 -0.87 -3.55 3.62
C GLU A 7 -0.37 -4.64 4.60
N SER A 8 -0.72 -5.92 4.41
CA SER A 8 -0.31 -7.05 5.26
C SER A 8 1.09 -7.61 4.93
N ASN A 9 2.14 -6.84 5.22
CA ASN A 9 3.55 -7.14 4.90
C ASN A 9 4.16 -8.45 5.49
N THR A 10 3.40 -9.30 6.18
CA THR A 10 3.90 -10.57 6.75
C THR A 10 4.07 -11.72 5.75
N ASN A 11 3.57 -11.57 4.52
CA ASN A 11 3.25 -12.72 3.66
C ASN A 11 4.24 -12.88 2.48
N PRO A 12 4.45 -14.11 1.97
CA PRO A 12 5.28 -14.34 0.79
C PRO A 12 4.77 -13.60 -0.47
N LEU A 13 5.46 -12.51 -0.86
CA LEU A 13 5.21 -11.80 -2.12
C LEU A 13 5.30 -12.77 -3.32
N PRO A 14 4.22 -12.94 -4.11
CA PRO A 14 4.24 -13.91 -5.21
C PRO A 14 5.31 -13.55 -6.25
N ARG A 15 6.24 -14.49 -6.50
CA ARG A 15 7.42 -14.32 -7.38
C ARG A 15 8.27 -13.07 -7.02
N ASP A 16 8.46 -12.79 -5.73
CA ASP A 16 9.18 -11.61 -5.22
C ASP A 16 8.66 -10.27 -5.78
N GLY A 17 7.37 -10.24 -6.14
CA GLY A 17 6.71 -9.08 -6.73
C GLY A 17 7.01 -8.85 -8.22
N GLY A 18 7.78 -9.67 -8.92
CA GLY A 18 8.01 -9.43 -10.35
C GLY A 18 8.73 -10.53 -11.14
N PHE A 19 8.19 -10.82 -12.32
CA PHE A 19 8.64 -11.91 -13.20
C PHE A 19 8.44 -11.59 -14.69
N GLU A 20 9.22 -12.23 -15.55
CA GLU A 20 9.04 -12.17 -17.01
C GLU A 20 7.87 -13.05 -17.46
N LEU A 21 7.03 -12.53 -18.36
CA LEU A 21 5.93 -13.27 -18.97
C LEU A 21 6.00 -13.05 -20.48
N GLY A 22 6.46 -14.07 -21.21
CA GLY A 22 6.60 -14.05 -22.67
C GLY A 22 5.26 -14.06 -23.40
N GLN A 23 5.24 -13.53 -24.63
CA GLN A 23 4.06 -13.53 -25.49
C GLN A 23 3.54 -14.96 -25.72
N GLY A 24 2.26 -15.19 -25.42
CA GLY A 24 1.60 -16.50 -25.57
C GLY A 24 1.90 -17.51 -24.45
N ASN A 25 2.72 -17.15 -23.46
CA ASN A 25 2.94 -17.99 -22.28
C ASN A 25 1.86 -17.77 -21.22
N THR A 26 1.66 -18.77 -20.36
CA THR A 26 0.83 -18.69 -19.16
C THR A 26 1.68 -19.05 -17.95
N GLU A 27 1.70 -18.21 -16.92
CA GLU A 27 2.34 -18.49 -15.64
C GLU A 27 1.28 -18.68 -14.55
N ALA A 28 1.43 -19.73 -13.74
CA ALA A 28 0.60 -19.91 -12.55
C ALA A 28 1.21 -19.15 -11.37
N ILE A 29 0.38 -18.31 -10.73
CA ILE A 29 0.71 -17.63 -9.48
C ILE A 29 -0.12 -18.30 -8.38
N SER A 30 0.54 -18.82 -7.35
CA SER A 30 -0.10 -19.20 -6.10
C SER A 30 0.13 -18.10 -5.08
N VAL A 31 -0.96 -17.56 -4.54
CA VAL A 31 -0.94 -16.67 -3.39
C VAL A 31 -1.10 -17.50 -2.10
N PRO A 32 -0.48 -17.11 -0.97
CA PRO A 32 -0.74 -17.73 0.34
C PRO A 32 -2.20 -17.56 0.83
N ASP A 33 -2.66 -18.41 1.76
CA ASP A 33 -4.00 -18.31 2.38
C ASP A 33 -4.15 -16.98 3.17
N GLU A 34 -3.02 -16.40 3.58
CA GLU A 34 -2.89 -15.14 4.31
C GLU A 34 -2.82 -13.88 3.42
N TRP A 35 -2.71 -14.00 2.09
CA TRP A 35 -2.61 -12.86 1.15
C TRP A 35 -3.97 -12.20 0.93
N ASP A 36 -4.24 -11.14 1.68
CA ASP A 36 -5.54 -10.45 1.70
C ASP A 36 -5.84 -9.59 0.48
N SER A 37 -4.83 -9.06 -0.21
CA SER A 37 -5.03 -8.04 -1.25
C SER A 37 -3.77 -7.80 -2.09
N GLY A 38 -3.94 -7.26 -3.30
CA GLY A 38 -2.81 -6.86 -4.13
C GLY A 38 -3.15 -6.38 -5.54
N ARG A 39 -2.11 -5.94 -6.24
CA ARG A 39 -2.16 -5.32 -7.58
C ARG A 39 -1.27 -6.05 -8.57
N LEU A 40 -1.73 -6.19 -9.81
CA LEU A 40 -0.98 -6.81 -10.90
C LEU A 40 -0.99 -5.92 -12.15
N TRP A 41 0.19 -5.68 -12.73
CA TRP A 41 0.35 -4.88 -13.96
C TRP A 41 1.39 -5.47 -14.91
N ALA A 42 1.19 -5.27 -16.21
CA ALA A 42 2.16 -5.68 -17.23
C ALA A 42 2.92 -4.49 -17.84
N ARG A 43 3.94 -4.79 -18.64
CA ARG A 43 4.88 -3.83 -19.24
C ARG A 43 5.26 -4.23 -20.65
N THR A 44 5.49 -3.24 -21.52
CA THR A 44 6.00 -3.45 -22.88
C THR A 44 7.26 -2.61 -23.16
N GLY A 45 7.92 -2.89 -24.29
CA GLY A 45 9.21 -2.30 -24.64
C GLY A 45 10.37 -2.72 -23.71
N CYS A 46 10.23 -3.80 -22.94
CA CYS A 46 11.17 -4.24 -21.91
C CYS A 46 12.46 -4.84 -22.48
N LYS A 47 13.60 -4.47 -21.89
CA LYS A 47 14.96 -4.92 -22.23
C LYS A 47 15.82 -5.02 -20.97
N ASP A 48 16.86 -5.85 -21.01
CA ASP A 48 17.97 -5.78 -20.05
C ASP A 48 19.11 -4.94 -20.65
N GLU A 49 19.48 -3.85 -19.97
CA GLU A 49 20.60 -2.99 -20.32
C GLU A 49 21.70 -3.07 -19.24
N ASN A 50 22.54 -4.12 -19.33
CA ASN A 50 23.70 -4.38 -18.45
C ASN A 50 23.34 -4.83 -17.02
N GLY A 51 22.34 -5.70 -16.86
CA GLY A 51 21.82 -6.15 -15.57
C GLY A 51 20.78 -5.21 -14.98
N LYS A 52 20.11 -4.42 -15.84
CA LYS A 52 19.07 -3.45 -15.48
C LYS A 52 17.86 -3.63 -16.39
N PHE A 53 16.76 -4.07 -15.79
CA PHE A 53 15.46 -4.22 -16.45
C PHE A 53 14.85 -2.84 -16.70
N GLN A 54 14.66 -2.49 -17.97
CA GLN A 54 14.10 -1.22 -18.43
C GLN A 54 12.98 -1.44 -19.44
N CYS A 55 11.79 -0.92 -19.17
CA CYS A 55 10.63 -0.95 -20.05
C CYS A 55 10.23 0.47 -20.50
N LYS A 56 9.63 0.60 -21.69
CA LYS A 56 9.17 1.90 -22.20
C LYS A 56 7.88 2.37 -21.54
N THR A 57 7.03 1.46 -21.08
CA THR A 57 5.83 1.77 -20.29
C THR A 57 6.14 1.84 -18.78
N GLY A 58 7.30 2.36 -18.39
CA GLY A 58 7.76 2.45 -17.00
C GLY A 58 8.21 1.13 -16.37
N ASN A 59 8.97 1.22 -15.29
CA ASN A 59 9.52 0.09 -14.54
C ASN A 59 8.66 -0.21 -13.30
N CYS A 60 9.23 -0.98 -12.35
CA CYS A 60 8.81 -1.01 -10.96
C CYS A 60 9.73 -0.06 -10.19
N GLY A 61 9.19 1.07 -9.71
CA GLY A 61 9.90 2.25 -9.16
C GLY A 61 11.41 2.29 -9.42
N ALA A 62 11.84 2.71 -10.61
CA ALA A 62 13.12 2.37 -11.22
C ALA A 62 14.34 2.61 -10.31
N GLU A 63 14.39 3.79 -9.68
CA GLU A 63 15.47 4.18 -8.78
C GLU A 63 15.39 3.43 -7.44
N LYS A 64 14.19 3.32 -6.86
CA LYS A 64 13.94 2.60 -5.59
C LYS A 64 14.25 1.11 -5.67
N ASN A 65 14.04 0.48 -6.85
CA ASN A 65 14.27 -0.94 -7.06
C ASN A 65 15.61 -1.28 -7.75
N GLU A 66 16.51 -0.31 -7.92
CA GLU A 66 17.77 -0.46 -8.68
C GLU A 66 17.60 -1.06 -10.10
N PHE A 67 16.44 -0.88 -10.74
CA PHE A 67 16.08 -1.49 -12.03
C PHE A 67 16.04 -3.03 -12.02
N LYS A 68 15.65 -3.67 -10.91
CA LYS A 68 15.47 -5.13 -10.82
C LYS A 68 14.13 -5.58 -11.41
N MET A 69 14.07 -6.83 -11.88
CA MET A 69 12.84 -7.44 -12.43
C MET A 69 11.82 -7.79 -11.32
N GLN A 70 12.31 -8.25 -10.17
CA GLN A 70 11.51 -8.50 -8.97
C GLN A 70 11.15 -7.15 -8.34
N CYS A 71 9.86 -6.82 -8.28
CA CYS A 71 9.41 -5.49 -7.85
C CYS A 71 9.33 -5.33 -6.32
N LYS A 72 9.39 -6.43 -5.55
CA LYS A 72 9.50 -6.43 -4.07
C LYS A 72 8.41 -5.58 -3.36
N GLY A 73 7.19 -5.59 -3.88
CA GLY A 73 6.09 -4.77 -3.36
C GLY A 73 6.09 -3.30 -3.83
N ILE A 74 7.16 -2.84 -4.50
CA ILE A 74 7.21 -1.50 -5.09
C ILE A 74 6.25 -1.43 -6.28
N GLY A 75 5.32 -0.50 -6.23
CA GLY A 75 4.33 -0.24 -7.28
C GLY A 75 4.94 0.12 -8.64
N GLY A 76 4.14 -0.06 -9.68
CA GLY A 76 4.50 0.27 -11.05
C GLY A 76 4.58 1.78 -11.32
N GLU A 77 5.56 2.21 -12.11
CA GLU A 77 5.56 3.54 -12.71
C GLU A 77 4.38 3.75 -13.70
N ARG A 78 3.98 5.00 -13.94
CA ARG A 78 2.90 5.33 -14.87
C ARG A 78 3.43 5.38 -16.32
N PRO A 79 2.68 4.91 -17.35
CA PRO A 79 1.31 4.40 -17.27
C PRO A 79 1.19 2.90 -16.98
N ALA A 80 0.10 2.51 -16.33
CA ALA A 80 -0.17 1.12 -15.94
C ALA A 80 -1.68 0.82 -15.99
N THR A 81 -2.11 -0.09 -16.86
CA THR A 81 -3.37 -0.82 -16.66
C THR A 81 -3.14 -1.78 -15.50
N VAL A 82 -3.90 -1.64 -14.41
CA VAL A 82 -3.76 -2.45 -13.19
C VAL A 82 -4.99 -3.35 -13.02
N ALA A 83 -4.77 -4.59 -12.59
CA ALA A 83 -5.79 -5.44 -11.99
C ALA A 83 -5.61 -5.41 -10.46
N GLU A 84 -6.67 -5.13 -9.72
CA GLU A 84 -6.66 -5.04 -8.26
C GLU A 84 -7.54 -6.14 -7.65
N PHE A 85 -7.12 -6.69 -6.52
CA PHE A 85 -7.78 -7.80 -5.83
C PHE A 85 -7.78 -7.57 -4.31
N THR A 86 -8.87 -7.95 -3.67
CA THR A 86 -8.94 -8.27 -2.23
C THR A 86 -9.46 -9.71 -2.14
N LEU A 87 -8.65 -10.65 -1.66
CA LEU A 87 -9.04 -12.05 -1.53
C LEU A 87 -9.37 -12.36 -0.08
N HIS A 88 -10.56 -12.92 0.14
CA HIS A 88 -11.02 -13.23 1.49
C HIS A 88 -10.86 -14.73 1.76
N ASN A 89 -10.27 -15.08 2.90
CA ASN A 89 -10.15 -16.48 3.29
C ASN A 89 -11.55 -17.14 3.39
N ALA A 90 -11.59 -18.45 3.21
CA ALA A 90 -12.83 -19.26 3.22
C ALA A 90 -13.50 -19.38 4.62
N GLN A 91 -13.23 -18.45 5.54
CA GLN A 91 -13.92 -18.28 6.82
C GLN A 91 -14.63 -16.92 6.93
N HIS A 92 -14.52 -16.03 5.94
CA HIS A 92 -15.27 -14.77 5.86
C HIS A 92 -16.39 -14.83 4.81
N ASP A 93 -17.63 -14.56 5.24
CA ASP A 93 -18.82 -14.60 4.38
C ASP A 93 -18.92 -13.49 3.32
N GLN A 94 -17.94 -12.58 3.24
CA GLN A 94 -17.96 -11.43 2.32
C GLN A 94 -17.62 -11.84 0.87
N GLY A 95 -16.63 -12.71 0.68
CA GLY A 95 -16.10 -13.06 -0.64
C GLY A 95 -15.07 -12.06 -1.15
N ASP A 96 -14.28 -12.49 -2.12
CA ASP A 96 -13.26 -11.71 -2.82
C ASP A 96 -13.88 -10.50 -3.53
N THR A 97 -13.12 -9.43 -3.66
CA THR A 97 -13.37 -8.33 -4.60
C THR A 97 -12.26 -8.26 -5.66
N TYR A 98 -12.61 -7.91 -6.89
CA TYR A 98 -11.63 -7.66 -7.95
C TYR A 98 -12.11 -6.57 -8.90
N ASP A 99 -11.18 -5.77 -9.39
CA ASP A 99 -11.43 -4.64 -10.28
C ASP A 99 -10.26 -4.40 -11.23
N MET A 100 -10.43 -3.42 -12.12
CA MET A 100 -9.41 -3.00 -13.06
C MET A 100 -9.34 -1.48 -13.13
N SER A 101 -8.14 -0.95 -13.21
CA SER A 101 -7.84 0.47 -13.04
C SER A 101 -6.98 1.00 -14.19
N ASN A 102 -7.46 2.09 -14.80
CA ASN A 102 -6.75 2.94 -15.75
C ASN A 102 -6.40 4.31 -15.12
N VAL A 103 -6.49 4.45 -13.79
CA VAL A 103 -6.19 5.69 -13.04
C VAL A 103 -4.75 6.16 -13.30
N ASP A 104 -3.83 5.21 -13.43
CA ASP A 104 -2.43 5.45 -13.78
C ASP A 104 -2.21 5.58 -15.31
N GLY A 105 -3.24 5.37 -16.12
CA GLY A 105 -3.24 5.32 -17.58
C GLY A 105 -3.43 3.90 -18.12
N HIS A 106 -3.69 3.77 -19.42
CA HIS A 106 -3.81 2.48 -20.09
C HIS A 106 -2.51 2.13 -20.84
N ASN A 107 -1.86 1.03 -20.48
CA ASN A 107 -0.64 0.56 -21.16
C ASN A 107 -0.75 -0.80 -21.86
N ILE A 108 -1.78 -1.58 -21.53
CA ILE A 108 -2.04 -2.90 -22.14
C ILE A 108 -3.49 -3.31 -21.93
N GLY A 109 -4.10 -3.92 -22.95
CA GLY A 109 -5.42 -4.53 -22.82
C GLY A 109 -5.39 -5.69 -21.82
N MET A 110 -6.43 -5.83 -21.01
CA MET A 110 -6.50 -6.83 -19.94
C MET A 110 -7.93 -7.33 -19.74
N SER A 111 -8.09 -8.57 -19.27
CA SER A 111 -9.36 -9.11 -18.78
C SER A 111 -9.14 -9.96 -17.54
N ILE A 112 -10.03 -9.85 -16.54
CA ILE A 112 -10.06 -10.70 -15.35
C ILE A 112 -11.33 -11.57 -15.41
N LYS A 113 -11.17 -12.86 -15.19
CA LYS A 113 -12.24 -13.85 -15.27
C LYS A 113 -12.12 -14.91 -14.17
N PRO A 114 -13.15 -15.12 -13.33
CA PRO A 114 -13.24 -16.29 -12.46
C PRO A 114 -13.30 -17.59 -13.28
N ILE A 115 -12.54 -18.61 -12.86
CA ILE A 115 -12.42 -19.88 -13.57
C ILE A 115 -13.63 -20.77 -13.26
N GLU A 116 -14.38 -21.16 -14.30
CA GLU A 116 -15.60 -21.97 -14.19
C GLU A 116 -15.38 -23.23 -13.34
N GLY A 117 -16.26 -23.44 -12.36
CA GLY A 117 -16.19 -24.59 -11.44
C GLY A 117 -15.18 -24.45 -10.30
N THR A 118 -14.54 -23.29 -10.12
CA THR A 118 -13.72 -22.98 -8.92
C THR A 118 -14.48 -22.14 -7.90
N TYR A 119 -15.46 -21.34 -8.33
CA TYR A 119 -16.05 -20.27 -7.54
C TYR A 119 -17.52 -20.49 -7.13
N GLU A 120 -17.96 -19.70 -6.16
CA GLU A 120 -19.36 -19.55 -5.74
C GLU A 120 -19.80 -18.07 -5.87
N SER A 121 -21.07 -17.83 -6.19
CA SER A 121 -21.64 -16.47 -6.21
C SER A 121 -21.80 -15.88 -4.81
N VAL A 122 -21.65 -14.56 -4.69
CA VAL A 122 -21.98 -13.82 -3.46
C VAL A 122 -23.51 -13.74 -3.31
N ASP A 123 -24.04 -13.88 -2.10
CA ASP A 123 -25.47 -13.66 -1.81
C ASP A 123 -25.77 -12.15 -1.67
N ASN A 124 -25.57 -11.43 -2.79
CA ASN A 124 -25.90 -10.02 -2.93
C ASN A 124 -26.66 -9.81 -4.26
N PRO A 125 -27.97 -9.49 -4.22
CA PRO A 125 -28.79 -9.33 -5.42
C PRO A 125 -28.49 -8.05 -6.21
N GLU A 126 -27.76 -7.08 -5.63
CA GLU A 126 -27.44 -5.81 -6.28
C GLU A 126 -26.29 -5.93 -7.30
N LEU A 127 -25.47 -6.98 -7.19
CA LEU A 127 -24.29 -7.19 -8.04
C LEU A 127 -24.65 -7.52 -9.50
N ASN A 128 -25.77 -8.20 -9.78
CA ASN A 128 -26.13 -8.65 -11.13
C ASN A 128 -24.95 -9.30 -11.90
N GLU A 129 -24.43 -8.66 -12.94
CA GLU A 129 -23.30 -9.11 -13.78
C GLU A 129 -21.93 -8.95 -13.12
N TYR A 130 -21.83 -8.18 -12.03
CA TYR A 130 -20.64 -8.03 -11.19
C TYR A 130 -20.43 -9.20 -10.22
N ASN A 131 -21.38 -10.14 -10.15
CA ASN A 131 -21.30 -11.35 -9.32
C ASN A 131 -20.56 -12.47 -10.08
N CYS A 132 -19.27 -12.67 -9.78
CA CYS A 132 -18.36 -13.58 -10.50
C CYS A 132 -18.27 -13.34 -12.03
N GLY A 133 -18.54 -12.12 -12.48
CA GLY A 133 -18.50 -11.75 -13.90
C GLY A 133 -17.09 -11.67 -14.50
N THR A 134 -17.02 -11.51 -15.83
CA THR A 134 -15.77 -11.25 -16.56
C THR A 134 -15.72 -9.79 -16.98
N MET A 135 -14.67 -9.07 -16.55
CA MET A 135 -14.36 -7.72 -17.01
C MET A 135 -13.35 -7.76 -18.16
N THR A 136 -13.40 -6.80 -19.09
CA THR A 136 -12.42 -6.70 -20.19
C THR A 136 -12.22 -5.26 -20.66
N CYS A 137 -10.99 -4.76 -20.52
CA CYS A 137 -10.56 -3.47 -21.05
C CYS A 137 -9.58 -3.70 -22.21
N LYS A 138 -9.94 -3.26 -23.43
CA LYS A 138 -9.03 -3.33 -24.60
C LYS A 138 -8.42 -2.00 -25.00
N PHE A 139 -9.12 -0.90 -24.72
CA PHE A 139 -8.83 0.48 -25.09
C PHE A 139 -8.50 0.70 -26.58
N ASP A 140 -9.41 1.30 -27.35
CA ASP A 140 -9.07 1.78 -28.70
C ASP A 140 -8.09 2.95 -28.61
N MET A 141 -6.81 2.68 -28.89
CA MET A 141 -5.74 3.67 -28.89
C MET A 141 -5.91 4.80 -29.93
N SER A 142 -6.90 4.72 -30.84
CA SER A 142 -7.31 5.86 -31.67
C SER A 142 -8.14 6.91 -30.92
N GLN A 143 -8.72 6.55 -29.76
CA GLN A 143 -9.46 7.46 -28.87
C GLN A 143 -8.56 8.14 -27.82
N CYS A 144 -7.29 7.74 -27.70
CA CYS A 144 -6.32 8.45 -26.89
C CYS A 144 -5.94 9.78 -27.59
N PRO A 145 -6.11 10.95 -26.94
CA PRO A 145 -5.74 12.22 -27.55
C PRO A 145 -4.21 12.33 -27.67
N PRO A 146 -3.68 13.15 -28.61
CA PRO A 146 -2.25 13.24 -28.87
C PRO A 146 -1.40 13.52 -27.63
N GLU A 147 -1.83 14.41 -26.73
CA GLU A 147 -1.06 14.77 -25.54
C GLU A 147 -0.99 13.67 -24.47
N LEU A 148 -1.84 12.65 -24.53
CA LEU A 148 -1.77 11.47 -23.67
C LEU A 148 -1.06 10.29 -24.35
N THR A 149 -0.75 10.38 -25.65
CA THR A 149 -0.24 9.27 -26.45
C THR A 149 1.28 9.13 -26.33
N MET A 150 1.77 7.95 -25.95
CA MET A 150 3.21 7.62 -25.92
C MET A 150 3.50 6.32 -26.71
N ASP A 151 4.71 6.19 -27.24
CA ASP A 151 5.22 4.97 -27.89
C ASP A 151 5.51 3.87 -26.86
N ASP A 152 5.14 2.62 -27.17
CA ASP A 152 5.28 1.49 -26.23
C ASP A 152 6.65 0.78 -26.30
N GLY A 153 7.55 1.21 -27.20
CA GLY A 153 8.86 0.61 -27.45
C GLY A 153 8.88 -0.57 -28.43
N ASN A 154 7.70 -1.09 -28.80
CA ASN A 154 7.51 -2.23 -29.71
C ASN A 154 6.76 -1.84 -31.00
N GLY A 155 6.50 -0.54 -31.22
CA GLY A 155 5.75 -0.01 -32.36
C GLY A 155 4.24 0.09 -32.13
N GLY A 156 3.78 -0.20 -30.92
CA GLY A 156 2.44 0.13 -30.42
C GLY A 156 2.41 1.50 -29.71
N LYS A 157 1.30 1.78 -29.04
CA LYS A 157 1.07 3.02 -28.29
C LYS A 157 0.39 2.73 -26.95
N VAL A 158 0.59 3.63 -26.00
CA VAL A 158 -0.07 3.63 -24.68
C VAL A 158 -0.68 5.00 -24.39
N CYS A 159 -1.71 5.04 -23.54
CA CYS A 159 -2.42 6.25 -23.16
C CYS A 159 -2.13 6.60 -21.69
N LEU A 160 -1.39 7.68 -21.45
CA LEU A 160 -1.13 8.17 -20.10
C LEU A 160 -2.41 8.73 -19.48
N SER A 161 -2.67 8.52 -18.18
CA SER A 161 -3.66 9.36 -17.50
C SER A 161 -3.17 10.82 -17.47
N ILE A 162 -4.07 11.78 -17.31
CA ILE A 162 -3.70 13.20 -17.36
C ILE A 162 -2.62 13.55 -16.31
N CYS A 163 -2.66 12.96 -15.12
CA CYS A 163 -1.60 13.08 -14.12
C CYS A 163 -0.24 12.56 -14.63
N ALA A 164 -0.23 11.34 -15.19
CA ALA A 164 0.98 10.76 -15.76
C ALA A 164 1.56 11.63 -16.90
N ALA A 165 0.69 12.17 -17.77
CA ALA A 165 1.09 13.01 -18.89
C ALA A 165 1.68 14.35 -18.44
N ILE A 166 1.09 15.03 -17.45
CA ILE A 166 1.67 16.28 -16.93
C ILE A 166 2.96 16.05 -16.15
N HIS A 167 3.16 14.87 -15.53
CA HIS A 167 4.44 14.53 -14.88
C HIS A 167 5.52 14.04 -15.86
N ASN A 168 5.14 13.54 -17.04
CA ASN A 168 6.09 13.17 -18.11
C ASN A 168 6.75 14.42 -18.76
N ALA A 169 8.08 14.52 -18.67
CA ALA A 169 8.82 15.67 -19.17
C ALA A 169 8.78 15.83 -20.71
N GLN A 170 8.81 14.72 -21.46
CA GLN A 170 8.74 14.74 -22.92
C GLN A 170 7.35 15.21 -23.39
N GLN A 171 6.29 14.78 -22.71
CA GLN A 171 4.93 15.24 -23.02
C GLN A 171 4.75 16.74 -22.73
N ARG A 172 5.32 17.27 -21.64
CA ARG A 172 5.35 18.73 -21.38
C ARG A 172 6.15 19.53 -22.41
N GLU A 173 7.18 18.96 -23.01
CA GLU A 173 7.96 19.61 -24.08
C GLU A 173 7.20 19.64 -25.42
N GLN A 174 6.48 18.56 -25.74
CA GLN A 174 5.70 18.45 -26.98
C GLN A 174 4.33 19.16 -26.90
N HIS A 175 3.74 19.27 -25.71
CA HIS A 175 2.39 19.82 -25.51
C HIS A 175 2.37 20.94 -24.46
N GLU A 176 2.43 22.19 -24.94
CA GLU A 176 2.40 23.43 -24.12
C GLU A 176 1.20 23.49 -23.16
N HIS A 177 0.08 22.85 -23.54
CA HIS A 177 -1.11 22.63 -22.70
C HIS A 177 -0.79 21.88 -21.39
N LEU A 178 -0.08 20.74 -21.48
CA LEU A 178 0.31 19.96 -20.30
C LEU A 178 1.29 20.74 -19.42
N LYS A 179 2.18 21.52 -20.02
CA LYS A 179 3.05 22.44 -19.26
C LYS A 179 2.23 23.49 -18.50
N LYS A 180 1.20 24.08 -19.12
CA LYS A 180 0.28 25.02 -18.46
C LYS A 180 -0.57 24.40 -17.34
N ILE A 181 -0.80 23.09 -17.35
CA ILE A 181 -1.42 22.37 -16.23
C ILE A 181 -0.38 22.08 -15.14
N PHE A 182 0.84 21.65 -15.49
CA PHE A 182 1.89 21.32 -14.53
C PHE A 182 2.42 22.53 -13.75
N ASP A 183 2.64 23.64 -14.45
CA ASP A 183 3.11 24.92 -13.88
C ASP A 183 2.02 25.60 -13.00
N ASP A 184 0.76 25.19 -13.14
CA ASP A 184 -0.38 25.69 -12.38
C ASP A 184 -0.73 24.70 -11.25
N GLU A 185 -0.29 25.03 -10.04
CA GLU A 185 -0.42 24.17 -8.85
C GLU A 185 -1.86 23.69 -8.58
N GLU A 186 -2.85 24.54 -8.82
CA GLU A 186 -4.27 24.20 -8.64
C GLU A 186 -4.73 23.19 -9.69
N LYS A 187 -4.39 23.40 -10.97
CA LYS A 187 -4.72 22.44 -12.03
C LYS A 187 -3.95 21.13 -11.88
N ARG A 188 -2.68 21.17 -11.45
CA ARG A 188 -1.87 19.98 -11.18
C ARG A 188 -2.50 19.11 -10.09
N SER A 189 -2.80 19.70 -8.93
CA SER A 189 -3.43 18.97 -7.81
C SER A 189 -4.79 18.41 -8.22
N LEU A 190 -5.60 19.19 -8.96
CA LEU A 190 -6.93 18.79 -9.43
C LEU A 190 -6.90 17.56 -10.35
N VAL A 191 -5.97 17.48 -11.31
CA VAL A 191 -5.90 16.34 -12.26
C VAL A 191 -5.06 15.16 -11.77
N CYS A 192 -4.26 15.35 -10.72
CA CYS A 192 -3.52 14.26 -10.08
C CYS A 192 -4.21 13.67 -8.84
N CYS A 193 -5.22 14.36 -8.28
CA CYS A 193 -5.78 14.03 -6.97
C CYS A 193 -4.68 13.82 -5.91
N SER A 194 -3.64 14.66 -5.94
CA SER A 194 -2.45 14.50 -5.10
C SER A 194 -2.55 15.28 -3.80
N GLU A 195 -1.83 14.77 -2.79
CA GLU A 195 -1.93 15.23 -1.42
C GLU A 195 -1.16 16.55 -1.14
N ASP A 196 -0.56 17.19 -2.16
CA ASP A 196 0.23 18.44 -2.09
C ASP A 196 -0.37 19.52 -1.15
N LYS A 197 -1.71 19.58 -1.03
CA LYS A 197 -2.45 20.47 -0.12
C LYS A 197 -3.63 19.81 0.61
N GLY A 198 -3.51 18.52 0.92
CA GLY A 198 -4.48 17.79 1.74
C GLY A 198 -5.83 17.53 1.08
N TYR A 199 -5.91 17.53 -0.25
CA TYR A 199 -7.15 17.27 -1.01
C TYR A 199 -7.57 15.78 -1.03
N ASN A 200 -7.39 15.07 0.08
CA ASN A 200 -7.94 13.72 0.29
C ASN A 200 -9.44 13.82 0.66
N HIS A 201 -10.19 14.59 -0.13
CA HIS A 201 -11.60 14.86 0.05
C HIS A 201 -12.41 14.13 -1.02
N SER A 202 -12.92 12.96 -0.64
CA SER A 202 -13.92 12.24 -1.42
C SER A 202 -15.04 13.19 -1.82
N PRO A 203 -15.44 13.25 -3.11
CA PRO A 203 -16.53 14.11 -3.55
C PRO A 203 -17.88 13.72 -2.92
N TYR A 204 -17.95 12.61 -2.20
CA TYR A 204 -19.12 12.13 -1.46
C TYR A 204 -19.17 12.63 0.00
N ASN A 205 -18.13 13.26 0.55
CA ASN A 205 -18.24 13.91 1.87
C ASN A 205 -19.10 15.18 1.78
N LYS A 206 -20.15 15.23 2.61
CA LYS A 206 -21.08 16.35 2.68
C LYS A 206 -20.47 17.60 3.34
N GLU A 207 -19.63 17.43 4.37
CA GLU A 207 -19.04 18.57 5.08
C GLU A 207 -18.06 19.36 4.19
N ASP A 208 -17.27 18.68 3.37
CA ASP A 208 -16.29 19.35 2.50
C ASP A 208 -16.94 20.07 1.31
N ARG A 209 -18.07 19.56 0.80
CA ARG A 209 -18.94 20.29 -0.16
C ARG A 209 -19.46 21.59 0.43
N GLU A 210 -19.88 21.58 1.70
CA GLU A 210 -20.44 22.75 2.39
C GLU A 210 -19.35 23.75 2.86
N GLN A 211 -18.12 23.28 3.08
CA GLN A 211 -16.94 24.11 3.42
C GLN A 211 -16.19 24.66 2.20
N GLY A 212 -16.49 24.19 0.98
CA GLY A 212 -15.90 24.71 -0.26
C GLY A 212 -14.43 24.34 -0.48
N LYS A 213 -13.94 23.27 0.15
CA LYS A 213 -12.61 22.70 -0.13
C LYS A 213 -12.63 22.07 -1.52
N LYS A 214 -11.48 22.07 -2.21
CA LYS A 214 -11.41 21.60 -3.61
C LYS A 214 -11.44 20.08 -3.62
N LEU A 215 -12.53 19.53 -4.14
CA LEU A 215 -12.75 18.09 -4.29
C LEU A 215 -12.09 17.62 -5.60
N CYS A 216 -11.90 16.31 -5.77
CA CYS A 216 -11.55 15.72 -7.06
C CYS A 216 -12.73 15.73 -8.04
N GLU A 217 -13.10 16.93 -8.49
CA GLU A 217 -14.18 17.16 -9.44
C GLU A 217 -13.66 16.99 -10.87
N VAL A 218 -13.83 15.79 -11.42
CA VAL A 218 -13.56 15.46 -12.84
C VAL A 218 -14.31 16.38 -13.82
N GLU A 219 -15.42 16.97 -13.40
CA GLU A 219 -16.16 17.99 -14.16
C GLU A 219 -15.42 19.34 -14.26
N LYS A 220 -14.51 19.64 -13.32
CA LYS A 220 -13.65 20.83 -13.31
C LYS A 220 -12.31 20.61 -14.02
N TRP A 221 -11.98 19.38 -14.39
CA TRP A 221 -10.71 19.06 -15.04
C TRP A 221 -10.52 19.86 -16.35
N PRO A 222 -9.29 20.28 -16.68
CA PRO A 222 -8.93 20.70 -18.03
C PRO A 222 -9.35 19.63 -19.04
N ARG A 223 -9.89 20.05 -20.18
CA ARG A 223 -10.32 19.15 -21.26
C ARG A 223 -9.15 18.81 -22.18
N SER A 224 -9.32 17.71 -22.93
CA SER A 224 -8.38 17.29 -23.97
C SER A 224 -8.31 18.27 -25.14
N SER A 225 -7.32 18.09 -26.01
CA SER A 225 -7.24 18.79 -27.30
C SER A 225 -8.51 18.61 -28.16
N ASP A 226 -9.17 17.45 -28.06
CA ASP A 226 -10.48 17.13 -28.68
C ASP A 226 -11.71 17.52 -27.81
N ASN A 227 -11.50 18.29 -26.73
CA ASN A 227 -12.53 18.83 -25.84
C ASN A 227 -13.37 17.79 -25.04
N LYS A 228 -12.93 16.52 -24.94
CA LYS A 228 -13.46 15.54 -23.96
C LYS A 228 -12.90 15.82 -22.56
N ARG A 229 -13.52 15.32 -21.48
CA ARG A 229 -12.79 15.16 -20.20
C ARG A 229 -11.82 13.99 -20.30
N TYR A 230 -10.80 14.00 -19.45
CA TYR A 230 -9.78 12.95 -19.46
C TYR A 230 -10.23 11.64 -18.81
N ASP A 231 -11.15 11.65 -17.85
CA ASP A 231 -11.77 10.44 -17.29
C ASP A 231 -12.76 9.79 -18.29
N GLU A 232 -13.59 10.62 -18.95
CA GLU A 232 -14.51 10.20 -20.03
C GLU A 232 -13.77 9.39 -21.12
N ILE A 233 -12.54 9.77 -21.47
CA ILE A 233 -11.70 9.05 -22.46
C ILE A 233 -11.39 7.61 -22.04
N PHE A 234 -11.23 7.30 -20.75
CA PHE A 234 -10.99 5.93 -20.29
C PHE A 234 -12.31 5.17 -20.05
N LYS A 235 -13.31 5.81 -19.41
CA LYS A 235 -14.60 5.17 -19.09
C LYS A 235 -15.44 4.85 -20.34
N GLU A 236 -15.33 5.64 -21.42
CA GLU A 236 -15.94 5.30 -22.72
C GLU A 236 -15.34 4.03 -23.36
N GLN A 237 -14.06 3.74 -23.11
CA GLN A 237 -13.33 2.63 -23.74
C GLN A 237 -13.30 1.36 -22.89
N CYS A 238 -13.38 1.52 -21.58
CA CYS A 238 -13.41 0.44 -20.60
C CYS A 238 -14.44 0.77 -19.50
N PRO A 239 -15.75 0.61 -19.76
CA PRO A 239 -16.81 1.00 -18.83
C PRO A 239 -16.71 0.33 -17.46
N ASP A 240 -16.26 -0.92 -17.45
CA ASP A 240 -16.12 -1.73 -16.23
C ASP A 240 -14.83 -1.42 -15.44
N ALA A 241 -13.99 -0.48 -15.89
CA ALA A 241 -12.73 -0.12 -15.23
C ALA A 241 -12.75 1.29 -14.61
N TYR A 242 -11.99 1.47 -13.52
CA TYR A 242 -11.76 2.77 -12.90
C TYR A 242 -11.00 3.70 -13.85
N SER A 243 -11.57 4.87 -14.14
CA SER A 243 -10.91 5.94 -14.92
C SER A 243 -10.29 7.05 -14.06
N TRP A 244 -10.69 7.13 -12.79
CA TRP A 244 -10.16 8.04 -11.76
C TRP A 244 -10.42 7.45 -10.35
N GLN A 245 -9.82 8.04 -9.32
CA GLN A 245 -9.74 7.45 -7.95
C GLN A 245 -11.08 7.30 -7.20
N PHE A 246 -12.15 7.95 -7.65
CA PHE A 246 -13.49 7.84 -7.05
C PHE A 246 -14.57 7.54 -8.11
N ASP A 247 -14.18 6.77 -9.15
CA ASP A 247 -15.12 6.28 -10.18
C ASP A 247 -16.16 5.31 -9.60
N ASP A 248 -17.14 4.92 -10.43
CA ASP A 248 -18.41 4.37 -9.97
C ASP A 248 -18.38 3.02 -9.21
N LEU A 249 -19.48 2.76 -8.51
CA LEU A 249 -19.81 1.52 -7.80
C LEU A 249 -20.00 0.29 -8.72
N LYS A 250 -19.54 0.35 -9.98
CA LYS A 250 -19.72 -0.67 -11.01
C LYS A 250 -18.40 -1.24 -11.55
N SER A 251 -17.26 -0.70 -11.13
CA SER A 251 -15.96 -1.25 -11.51
C SER A 251 -15.45 -2.38 -10.60
N THR A 252 -16.04 -2.58 -9.42
CA THR A 252 -15.71 -3.70 -8.52
C THR A 252 -16.66 -4.87 -8.69
N TYR A 253 -16.11 -6.03 -9.03
CA TYR A 253 -16.78 -7.32 -9.07
C TYR A 253 -16.54 -8.06 -7.75
N GLN A 254 -17.44 -8.99 -7.38
CA GLN A 254 -17.30 -9.80 -6.16
C GLN A 254 -17.55 -11.28 -6.45
N CYS A 255 -16.82 -12.19 -5.81
CA CYS A 255 -16.93 -13.64 -6.02
C CYS A 255 -16.39 -14.43 -4.82
N LYS A 256 -16.81 -15.68 -4.59
CA LYS A 256 -16.34 -16.49 -3.44
C LYS A 256 -15.43 -17.64 -3.87
N ASN A 257 -14.35 -17.84 -3.11
CA ASN A 257 -13.40 -18.96 -3.22
C ASN A 257 -12.78 -19.13 -4.63
N ALA A 258 -12.69 -18.06 -5.42
CA ALA A 258 -12.46 -18.17 -6.84
C ALA A 258 -10.98 -18.31 -7.21
N HIS A 259 -10.70 -19.03 -8.29
CA HIS A 259 -9.43 -18.89 -9.02
C HIS A 259 -9.65 -17.92 -10.19
N TYR A 260 -8.64 -17.11 -10.52
CA TYR A 260 -8.74 -16.06 -11.53
C TYR A 260 -7.81 -16.30 -12.72
N GLU A 261 -8.36 -16.10 -13.92
CA GLU A 261 -7.64 -16.04 -15.20
C GLU A 261 -7.48 -14.57 -15.58
N ILE A 262 -6.24 -14.06 -15.55
CA ILE A 262 -5.88 -12.72 -16.06
C ILE A 262 -5.27 -12.89 -17.44
N THR A 263 -5.94 -12.38 -18.48
CA THR A 263 -5.41 -12.39 -19.85
C THR A 263 -4.93 -11.00 -20.25
N LEU A 264 -3.68 -10.92 -20.71
CA LEU A 264 -3.11 -9.72 -21.33
C LEU A 264 -3.36 -9.73 -22.86
N CYS A 265 -3.63 -8.57 -23.45
CA CYS A 265 -4.06 -8.40 -24.84
C CYS A 265 -5.24 -9.32 -25.24
N PRO A 266 -6.35 -9.36 -24.47
CA PRO A 266 -7.41 -10.35 -24.64
C PRO A 266 -8.05 -10.27 -26.03
N GLY A 267 -8.10 -11.42 -26.72
CA GLY A 267 -8.65 -11.54 -28.07
C GLY A 267 -7.76 -10.99 -29.20
N GLY A 268 -6.53 -10.55 -28.90
CA GLY A 268 -5.41 -10.46 -29.85
C GLY A 268 -5.61 -9.61 -31.11
N ASP A 269 -5.55 -8.29 -30.98
CA ASP A 269 -5.11 -7.45 -32.11
C ASP A 269 -3.62 -7.72 -32.40
N VAL A 270 -3.31 -7.99 -33.68
CA VAL A 270 -2.02 -8.54 -34.09
C VAL A 270 -0.97 -7.44 -34.21
N LEU A 271 -0.15 -7.26 -33.18
CA LEU A 271 1.21 -6.74 -33.36
C LEU A 271 2.06 -7.85 -34.02
N HIS A 272 2.67 -7.52 -35.16
CA HIS A 272 3.29 -8.49 -36.07
C HIS A 272 4.52 -9.19 -35.48
N ALA A 273 4.37 -10.48 -35.12
CA ALA A 273 5.47 -11.45 -35.15
C ALA A 273 4.92 -12.86 -35.44
N GLU A 274 5.57 -13.59 -36.34
CA GLU A 274 5.26 -15.01 -36.58
C GLU A 274 5.88 -15.87 -35.48
N ASN A 275 5.10 -16.77 -34.86
CA ASN A 275 5.52 -18.14 -34.55
C ASN A 275 4.36 -18.98 -33.97
N ASN A 276 4.27 -20.25 -34.38
CA ASN A 276 3.34 -21.21 -33.78
C ASN A 276 3.99 -21.86 -32.55
N ILE A 277 3.30 -21.89 -31.41
CA ILE A 277 3.66 -22.76 -30.27
C ILE A 277 2.44 -23.60 -29.88
N THR A 278 2.64 -24.92 -29.81
CA THR A 278 1.60 -25.91 -29.49
C THR A 278 1.55 -26.19 -28.00
N THR A 279 0.36 -26.21 -27.41
CA THR A 279 0.14 -26.53 -26.00
C THR A 279 0.28 -28.04 -25.70
N SER A 280 1.50 -28.47 -25.36
CA SER A 280 1.75 -29.77 -24.74
C SER A 280 1.67 -29.66 -23.21
N GLY A 281 0.61 -30.21 -22.60
CA GLY A 281 0.32 -30.05 -21.17
C GLY A 281 1.10 -30.97 -20.21
N ILE A 282 1.08 -30.62 -18.92
CA ILE A 282 1.63 -31.39 -17.78
C ILE A 282 0.57 -31.49 -16.67
N LYS A 283 0.70 -32.49 -15.78
CA LYS A 283 -0.22 -32.80 -14.67
C LYS A 283 0.41 -32.47 -13.31
N HIS A 284 -0.42 -32.42 -12.25
CA HIS A 284 -0.21 -32.77 -10.82
C HIS A 284 -1.09 -31.82 -9.95
N THR A 285 -1.88 -32.18 -8.91
CA THR A 285 -1.79 -33.07 -7.72
C THR A 285 -0.77 -32.61 -6.67
N THR A 286 -1.08 -32.25 -5.39
CA THR A 286 -2.31 -32.02 -4.57
C THR A 286 -1.84 -31.39 -3.20
N ARG A 287 -2.55 -31.18 -2.06
CA ARG A 287 -3.79 -31.77 -1.48
C ARG A 287 -4.41 -30.99 -0.29
N LYS A 288 -5.72 -30.71 -0.35
CA LYS A 288 -6.73 -31.01 0.72
C LYS A 288 -7.91 -31.78 0.03
N LEU A 289 -8.88 -32.34 0.77
CA LEU A 289 -9.71 -33.51 0.34
C LEU A 289 -11.02 -33.58 1.20
N ILE A 290 -12.16 -34.22 0.87
CA ILE A 290 -12.50 -35.48 0.14
C ILE A 290 -13.81 -35.39 -0.70
N ASP A 291 -13.86 -36.21 -1.76
CA ASP A 291 -14.94 -36.77 -2.61
C ASP A 291 -16.44 -36.51 -2.33
N TYR A 292 -17.21 -36.51 -3.43
CA TYR A 292 -18.51 -37.21 -3.48
C TYR A 292 -18.71 -37.98 -4.81
N LEU A 293 -19.68 -38.91 -4.85
CA LEU A 293 -19.91 -39.90 -5.93
C LEU A 293 -21.42 -39.96 -6.31
N THR A 294 -21.93 -40.60 -7.38
CA THR A 294 -21.45 -41.73 -8.21
C THR A 294 -22.20 -41.76 -9.57
N LYS A 295 -21.81 -42.67 -10.50
CA LYS A 295 -22.41 -43.05 -11.83
C LYS A 295 -21.78 -42.33 -13.03
N SER A 296 -21.60 -42.93 -14.21
CA SER A 296 -21.64 -44.34 -14.70
C SER A 296 -21.07 -44.35 -16.15
N ALA A 297 -20.50 -45.39 -16.76
CA ALA A 297 -20.49 -46.85 -16.52
C ALA A 297 -19.13 -47.43 -17.05
N SER A 298 -18.50 -48.42 -16.39
CA SER A 298 -18.60 -49.88 -16.62
C SER A 298 -17.69 -50.47 -17.74
N LEU A 299 -17.25 -51.72 -17.52
CA LEU A 299 -16.59 -52.68 -18.45
C LEU A 299 -15.07 -52.54 -18.80
N THR A 300 -14.27 -53.27 -18.00
CA THR A 300 -13.33 -54.34 -18.42
C THR A 300 -12.14 -54.08 -19.37
N SER A 301 -10.95 -54.14 -18.75
CA SER A 301 -9.89 -55.15 -18.99
C SER A 301 -8.83 -55.00 -20.11
N GLN A 302 -7.64 -55.53 -19.77
CA GLN A 302 -6.54 -55.99 -20.63
C GLN A 302 -5.76 -54.95 -21.46
N ALA A 303 -4.49 -54.78 -21.11
CA ALA A 303 -3.45 -54.44 -22.07
C ALA A 303 -3.07 -55.68 -22.90
N PRO A 304 -2.50 -55.47 -24.10
CA PRO A 304 -1.27 -56.18 -24.43
C PRO A 304 -0.15 -55.23 -24.86
N SER A 305 1.09 -55.65 -24.59
CA SER A 305 2.31 -55.03 -25.10
C SER A 305 2.58 -55.44 -26.55
N VAL A 306 3.09 -54.52 -27.38
CA VAL A 306 3.84 -54.83 -28.59
C VAL A 306 5.14 -54.03 -28.57
N THR A 307 6.24 -54.66 -28.99
CA THR A 307 7.60 -54.11 -29.01
C THR A 307 8.10 -53.98 -30.45
N THR A 308 9.28 -53.35 -30.64
CA THR A 308 10.17 -53.45 -31.83
C THR A 308 9.65 -52.92 -33.18
N GLU A 309 10.43 -52.36 -34.10
CA GLU A 309 11.78 -51.74 -34.03
C GLU A 309 12.04 -50.94 -35.32
N ALA A 310 12.50 -49.69 -35.19
CA ALA A 310 13.30 -48.93 -36.18
C ALA A 310 12.73 -48.84 -37.64
N PRO A 311 13.49 -48.33 -38.64
CA PRO A 311 13.44 -46.90 -38.94
C PRO A 311 13.01 -46.58 -40.38
N ILE A 312 12.53 -45.35 -40.60
CA ILE A 312 12.37 -44.76 -41.94
C ILE A 312 12.81 -43.29 -41.85
N ASP A 313 13.62 -42.83 -42.80
CA ASP A 313 14.31 -41.54 -42.75
C ASP A 313 13.37 -40.31 -42.83
N GLU A 314 13.83 -39.18 -42.29
CA GLU A 314 13.11 -37.91 -42.31
C GLU A 314 12.96 -37.33 -43.73
N PRO A 315 11.78 -36.78 -44.11
CA PRO A 315 11.57 -36.13 -45.39
C PRO A 315 12.25 -34.75 -45.43
N THR A 316 13.39 -34.65 -46.12
CA THR A 316 14.25 -33.45 -46.13
C THR A 316 13.79 -32.31 -47.05
N THR A 317 12.54 -32.30 -47.54
CA THR A 317 12.02 -31.24 -48.43
C THR A 317 10.56 -30.86 -48.14
N GLN A 318 10.28 -29.57 -48.32
CA GLN A 318 9.01 -28.91 -47.95
C GLN A 318 7.77 -29.44 -48.70
N ASP A 319 7.94 -29.94 -49.92
CA ASP A 319 6.84 -30.40 -50.78
C ASP A 319 6.16 -31.69 -50.26
N GLN A 320 6.88 -32.52 -49.49
CA GLN A 320 6.33 -33.77 -48.97
C GLN A 320 5.33 -33.55 -47.81
N CYS A 321 5.51 -32.49 -47.01
CA CYS A 321 4.54 -32.11 -45.98
C CYS A 321 3.20 -31.65 -46.58
N HIS A 322 3.22 -30.97 -47.73
CA HIS A 322 2.01 -30.44 -48.36
C HIS A 322 1.03 -31.56 -48.78
N ALA A 323 1.56 -32.69 -49.25
CA ALA A 323 0.77 -33.87 -49.60
C ALA A 323 0.08 -34.52 -48.39
N TYR A 324 0.69 -34.46 -47.20
CA TYR A 324 0.13 -35.02 -45.97
C TYR A 324 -1.01 -34.15 -45.41
N CYS A 325 -0.88 -32.82 -45.48
CA CYS A 325 -1.92 -31.88 -45.06
C CYS A 325 -3.20 -31.98 -45.92
N MET A 326 -3.05 -32.09 -47.24
CA MET A 326 -4.19 -32.13 -48.17
C MET A 326 -5.08 -33.37 -48.01
N ALA A 327 -4.58 -34.46 -47.43
CA ALA A 327 -5.34 -35.70 -47.23
C ALA A 327 -6.44 -35.63 -46.14
N ASN A 328 -6.47 -34.58 -45.31
CA ASN A 328 -7.34 -34.52 -44.12
C ASN A 328 -8.35 -33.35 -44.11
N LEU A 329 -8.46 -32.58 -45.22
CA LEU A 329 -9.23 -31.33 -45.25
C LEU A 329 -10.76 -31.53 -45.09
N ASP A 330 -11.31 -32.63 -45.58
CA ASP A 330 -12.76 -32.91 -45.63
C ASP A 330 -13.41 -33.11 -44.24
N PHE A 331 -12.62 -33.31 -43.18
CA PHE A 331 -13.14 -33.53 -41.84
C PHE A 331 -13.64 -32.23 -41.18
N TYR A 332 -12.96 -31.10 -41.43
CA TYR A 332 -13.17 -29.86 -40.67
C TYR A 332 -14.27 -28.93 -41.19
N GLN A 333 -14.78 -29.11 -42.41
CA GLN A 333 -15.80 -28.20 -42.98
C GLN A 333 -17.24 -28.44 -42.47
N LYS A 334 -17.47 -29.40 -41.56
CA LYS A 334 -18.82 -29.89 -41.22
C LYS A 334 -19.42 -29.41 -39.89
N GLN A 335 -18.77 -28.48 -39.17
CA GLN A 335 -19.34 -27.92 -37.93
C GLN A 335 -19.28 -26.39 -37.90
N LYS A 336 -20.43 -25.75 -38.15
CA LYS A 336 -20.74 -24.35 -37.80
C LYS A 336 -22.17 -24.29 -37.25
N PRO A 337 -22.42 -23.64 -36.09
CA PRO A 337 -23.78 -23.30 -35.66
C PRO A 337 -24.34 -22.09 -36.43
N THR A 338 -25.67 -21.99 -36.49
CA THR A 338 -26.40 -20.80 -36.99
C THR A 338 -26.90 -19.91 -35.84
N PRO A 339 -27.10 -18.59 -36.07
CA PRO A 339 -27.60 -17.66 -35.06
C PRO A 339 -29.12 -17.79 -34.84
N VAL A 340 -29.61 -17.16 -33.76
CA VAL A 340 -31.04 -17.04 -33.40
C VAL A 340 -31.34 -15.60 -32.97
N ASP A 341 -32.55 -15.13 -33.25
CA ASP A 341 -32.96 -13.71 -33.20
C ASP A 341 -33.40 -13.15 -31.83
N VAL A 342 -33.50 -11.82 -31.78
CA VAL A 342 -33.87 -10.98 -30.63
C VAL A 342 -35.38 -10.77 -30.53
N THR A 343 -35.93 -10.67 -29.31
CA THR A 343 -37.14 -9.85 -29.04
C THR A 343 -36.99 -9.00 -27.78
N THR A 344 -37.55 -7.79 -27.82
CA THR A 344 -37.52 -6.77 -26.76
C THR A 344 -38.93 -6.40 -26.29
N GLU A 345 -39.08 -6.05 -25.02
CA GLU A 345 -40.23 -5.28 -24.54
C GLU A 345 -39.77 -4.16 -23.58
N GLN A 346 -40.41 -3.00 -23.68
CA GLN A 346 -40.28 -1.88 -22.74
C GLN A 346 -41.53 -1.82 -21.86
N SER A 347 -41.37 -1.44 -20.59
CA SER A 347 -42.50 -1.02 -19.75
C SER A 347 -42.09 0.14 -18.84
N SER A 348 -43.02 1.05 -18.58
CA SER A 348 -42.77 2.31 -17.90
C SER A 348 -43.68 2.50 -16.68
N ALA A 349 -43.10 2.68 -15.50
CA ALA A 349 -43.76 3.31 -14.36
C ALA A 349 -42.72 3.87 -13.37
N ALA A 350 -43.04 5.02 -12.78
CA ALA A 350 -42.34 5.53 -11.59
C ALA A 350 -43.38 5.82 -10.50
N PRO A 351 -43.12 5.38 -9.27
CA PRO A 351 -43.56 6.09 -8.08
C PRO A 351 -42.35 6.55 -7.23
N THR A 352 -42.58 7.56 -6.39
CA THR A 352 -41.57 8.27 -5.59
C THR A 352 -41.45 7.73 -4.16
N THR A 353 -40.41 8.16 -3.44
CA THR A 353 -40.14 7.99 -1.99
C THR A 353 -39.82 6.56 -1.52
N ASN A 354 -38.80 6.31 -0.69
CA ASN A 354 -37.75 7.18 -0.11
C ASN A 354 -36.39 6.45 -0.20
N THR A 355 -35.30 7.20 -0.40
CA THR A 355 -33.94 6.67 -0.24
C THR A 355 -33.51 6.72 1.22
N THR A 356 -32.88 5.64 1.68
CA THR A 356 -31.96 5.63 2.82
C THR A 356 -30.65 5.05 2.30
N ASP A 357 -29.76 5.93 1.88
CA ASP A 357 -28.53 5.54 1.18
C ASP A 357 -27.58 4.75 2.10
N LYS A 358 -26.85 3.80 1.52
CA LYS A 358 -25.61 3.27 2.10
C LYS A 358 -24.53 3.29 1.05
N VAL A 359 -23.48 4.05 1.34
CA VAL A 359 -22.32 4.29 0.47
C VAL A 359 -21.20 3.35 0.91
N LEU A 360 -20.42 2.80 -0.02
CA LEU A 360 -19.23 2.01 0.31
C LEU A 360 -18.06 2.91 0.72
N HIS A 361 -17.24 2.41 1.63
CA HIS A 361 -16.41 3.23 2.52
C HIS A 361 -14.95 3.33 2.05
N ALA A 362 -14.30 4.46 2.34
CA ALA A 362 -12.83 4.53 2.49
C ALA A 362 -12.42 3.84 3.82
N ASP A 363 -11.19 4.05 4.32
CA ASP A 363 -10.92 3.80 5.76
C ASP A 363 -11.64 4.86 6.62
N THR A 364 -12.95 4.68 6.76
CA THR A 364 -13.79 5.48 7.65
C THR A 364 -13.70 4.99 9.09
N GLU A 365 -12.88 3.98 9.41
CA GLU A 365 -12.66 3.61 10.80
C GLU A 365 -11.68 4.56 11.48
N TRP A 366 -10.75 5.21 10.78
CA TRP A 366 -9.75 6.07 11.42
C TRP A 366 -9.83 7.54 10.98
N LYS A 367 -9.83 8.46 11.95
CA LYS A 367 -9.84 9.92 11.72
C LYS A 367 -8.56 10.53 12.28
N ARG A 368 -7.80 11.27 11.48
CA ARG A 368 -6.65 12.06 11.97
C ARG A 368 -7.19 13.22 12.85
N VAL A 369 -6.71 13.32 14.08
CA VAL A 369 -7.18 14.27 15.11
C VAL A 369 -6.09 15.19 15.66
N PHE A 370 -4.83 14.87 15.40
CA PHE A 370 -3.67 15.72 15.66
C PHE A 370 -2.61 15.43 14.61
N GLU A 371 -1.93 16.49 14.16
CA GLU A 371 -0.81 16.42 13.23
C GLU A 371 0.19 17.53 13.53
N ASP A 372 1.48 17.21 13.38
CA ASP A 372 2.50 18.22 13.14
C ASP A 372 3.46 17.73 12.05
N GLU A 373 3.59 18.56 11.02
CA GLU A 373 4.31 18.26 9.78
C GLU A 373 5.56 19.14 9.64
N PHE A 374 5.89 19.93 10.67
CA PHE A 374 7.11 20.74 10.84
C PHE A 374 7.57 21.60 9.63
N ASN A 375 6.65 21.90 8.72
CA ASN A 375 6.87 22.65 7.47
C ASN A 375 7.09 24.17 7.63
N GLU A 376 6.94 24.71 8.85
CA GLU A 376 7.23 26.13 9.13
C GLU A 376 8.64 26.28 9.74
N ASP A 377 9.59 26.79 8.95
CA ASP A 377 10.97 27.03 9.40
C ASP A 377 11.01 27.98 10.62
N GLY A 378 11.69 27.58 11.69
CA GLY A 378 11.95 28.41 12.87
C GLY A 378 11.69 27.71 14.20
N ALA A 379 10.92 28.36 15.07
CA ALA A 379 10.61 27.86 16.41
C ALA A 379 9.43 26.88 16.38
N VAL A 380 9.52 25.81 17.16
CA VAL A 380 8.51 24.75 17.22
C VAL A 380 7.16 25.30 17.71
N ASP A 381 6.05 24.83 17.13
CA ASP A 381 4.72 25.37 17.40
C ASP A 381 4.29 25.20 18.87
N ASN A 382 4.34 26.33 19.60
CA ASN A 382 3.92 26.45 21.00
C ASN A 382 2.38 26.41 21.16
N ASN A 383 1.59 26.15 20.12
CA ASN A 383 0.19 25.73 20.27
C ASN A 383 0.09 24.21 20.44
N LYS A 384 0.96 23.43 19.78
CA LYS A 384 1.00 21.95 19.82
C LYS A 384 1.93 21.40 20.91
N TRP A 385 3.07 22.04 21.16
CA TRP A 385 4.13 21.49 22.01
C TRP A 385 4.43 22.36 23.25
N LYS A 386 4.83 21.71 24.35
CA LYS A 386 5.37 22.31 25.58
C LYS A 386 6.80 21.79 25.80
N PHE A 387 7.75 22.66 26.10
CA PHE A 387 9.11 22.28 26.47
C PHE A 387 9.21 21.94 27.94
N GLU A 388 9.86 20.82 28.27
CA GLU A 388 10.32 20.52 29.63
C GLU A 388 11.78 20.96 29.78
N THR A 389 12.05 21.93 30.65
CA THR A 389 13.38 22.56 30.78
C THR A 389 14.09 22.18 32.08
N GLY A 390 15.40 21.90 32.01
CA GLY A 390 16.27 21.62 33.16
C GLY A 390 16.71 20.15 33.26
N THR A 391 17.12 19.77 34.48
CA THR A 391 17.66 18.43 34.81
C THR A 391 16.67 17.55 35.58
N ALA A 392 15.55 18.12 36.04
CA ALA A 392 14.65 17.55 37.05
C ALA A 392 15.39 16.99 38.29
N ASP A 393 14.72 16.14 39.07
CA ASP A 393 15.33 15.40 40.19
C ASP A 393 16.21 14.26 39.66
N ASN A 394 17.47 14.19 40.11
CA ASN A 394 18.43 13.12 39.80
C ASN A 394 18.62 12.84 38.29
N GLY A 395 18.63 13.87 37.44
CA GLY A 395 18.79 13.69 35.99
C GLY A 395 17.60 12.93 35.40
N TRP A 396 16.42 13.55 35.46
CA TRP A 396 15.13 13.00 35.03
C TRP A 396 14.77 11.63 35.63
N GLY A 397 15.33 11.32 36.80
CA GLY A 397 15.15 10.04 37.50
C GLY A 397 16.11 8.92 37.07
N ASN A 398 16.91 9.16 36.01
CA ASN A 398 17.75 8.16 35.33
C ASN A 398 19.25 8.49 35.38
N ASN A 399 19.68 9.48 36.17
CA ASN A 399 21.04 10.04 36.21
C ASN A 399 21.51 10.67 34.89
N GLU A 400 20.59 11.20 34.09
CA GLU A 400 20.86 11.93 32.84
C GLU A 400 21.68 13.21 33.07
N LEU A 401 22.54 13.57 32.10
CA LEU A 401 23.54 14.64 32.26
C LEU A 401 23.14 15.98 31.61
N GLN A 402 22.18 15.98 30.69
CA GLN A 402 21.79 17.18 29.96
C GLN A 402 20.87 18.10 30.75
N TYR A 403 20.98 19.39 30.46
CA TYR A 403 19.94 20.37 30.75
C TYR A 403 19.05 20.50 29.50
N TYR A 404 17.78 20.10 29.58
CA TYR A 404 16.85 20.32 28.47
C TYR A 404 16.51 21.82 28.37
N THR A 405 16.41 22.38 27.16
CA THR A 405 16.10 23.80 26.93
C THR A 405 14.97 24.00 25.92
N ASP A 406 14.45 25.22 25.90
CA ASP A 406 13.51 25.80 24.94
C ASP A 406 14.22 26.62 23.84
N ARG A 407 15.56 26.50 23.72
CA ARG A 407 16.37 27.27 22.75
C ARG A 407 16.28 26.68 21.35
N SER A 408 16.31 27.56 20.35
CA SER A 408 16.54 27.25 18.94
C SER A 408 17.73 26.31 18.72
N GLU A 409 18.79 26.47 19.51
CA GLU A 409 20.01 25.69 19.44
C GLU A 409 19.81 24.21 19.80
N ASN A 410 18.72 23.83 20.47
CA ASN A 410 18.37 22.45 20.80
C ASN A 410 17.05 21.97 20.17
N ALA A 411 16.14 22.87 19.79
CA ALA A 411 14.93 22.53 19.05
C ALA A 411 14.54 23.63 18.04
N HIS A 412 14.45 23.25 16.77
CA HIS A 412 13.98 24.09 15.66
C HIS A 412 13.36 23.24 14.57
N CYS A 413 12.45 23.82 13.80
CA CYS A 413 11.98 23.27 12.53
C CYS A 413 12.83 23.90 11.41
N GLU A 414 13.34 23.09 10.47
CA GLU A 414 14.06 23.60 9.29
C GLU A 414 13.96 22.58 8.15
N ASN A 415 13.67 23.03 6.92
CA ASN A 415 13.58 22.17 5.73
C ASN A 415 12.52 21.04 5.83
N GLY A 416 11.42 21.29 6.56
CA GLY A 416 10.29 20.35 6.66
C GLY A 416 10.34 19.35 7.82
N TYR A 417 11.34 19.41 8.70
CA TYR A 417 11.44 18.51 9.86
C TYR A 417 11.80 19.26 11.16
N LEU A 418 11.37 18.71 12.29
CA LEU A 418 11.82 19.08 13.63
C LEU A 418 13.18 18.45 13.92
N SER A 419 14.15 19.30 14.24
CA SER A 419 15.46 18.93 14.78
C SER A 419 15.43 18.97 16.31
N ILE A 420 15.70 17.85 16.98
CA ILE A 420 16.06 17.80 18.41
C ILE A 420 17.57 17.56 18.49
N GLU A 421 18.33 18.58 18.87
CA GLU A 421 19.80 18.57 18.85
C GLU A 421 20.41 18.51 20.26
N ALA A 422 21.07 17.40 20.56
CA ALA A 422 21.90 17.18 21.74
C ALA A 422 23.31 17.73 21.51
N LYS A 423 23.84 18.51 22.46
CA LYS A 423 25.08 19.29 22.29
C LYS A 423 25.94 19.23 23.53
N LYS A 424 27.25 19.25 23.34
CA LYS A 424 28.22 19.40 24.43
C LYS A 424 28.54 20.88 24.62
N GLU A 425 27.97 21.49 25.65
CA GLU A 425 28.21 22.88 26.06
C GLU A 425 27.95 23.02 27.56
N ASP A 426 28.70 23.88 28.26
CA ASP A 426 28.46 24.18 29.66
C ASP A 426 27.29 25.15 29.82
N PHE A 427 26.12 24.66 30.23
CA PHE A 427 24.88 25.42 30.37
C PHE A 427 24.18 25.10 31.70
N GLN A 428 23.93 26.13 32.51
CA GLN A 428 23.19 26.06 33.79
C GLN A 428 23.70 25.00 34.80
N GLY A 429 24.94 24.52 34.66
CA GLY A 429 25.58 23.53 35.53
C GLY A 429 25.70 22.12 34.93
N SER A 430 25.06 21.85 33.78
CA SER A 430 25.31 20.66 32.95
C SER A 430 26.38 20.96 31.88
N SER A 431 27.14 19.95 31.46
CA SER A 431 28.06 20.04 30.30
C SER A 431 27.45 19.52 28.99
N TYR A 432 26.14 19.27 28.99
CA TYR A 432 25.34 18.93 27.81
C TYR A 432 24.00 19.66 27.83
N THR A 433 23.49 19.98 26.64
CA THR A 433 22.13 20.49 26.41
C THR A 433 21.40 19.61 25.41
N SER A 434 20.08 19.64 25.45
CA SER A 434 19.19 18.98 24.49
C SER A 434 17.80 19.63 24.57
N ALA A 435 16.80 19.05 23.91
CA ALA A 435 15.40 19.41 24.11
C ALA A 435 14.54 18.18 24.45
N ARG A 436 13.46 18.45 25.20
CA ARG A 436 12.41 17.49 25.55
C ARG A 436 11.07 18.18 25.34
N LEU A 437 10.31 17.67 24.38
CA LEU A 437 9.05 18.23 23.93
C LEU A 437 7.93 17.26 24.27
N ASN A 438 6.86 17.80 24.82
CA ASN A 438 5.66 17.05 25.14
C ASN A 438 4.47 17.66 24.39
N SER A 439 3.51 16.87 23.94
CA SER A 439 2.30 17.42 23.30
C SER A 439 1.41 18.15 24.33
N LYS A 440 0.65 19.15 23.85
CA LYS A 440 -0.38 19.87 24.62
C LYS A 440 -1.76 19.24 24.49
N GLN A 441 -1.98 18.45 23.44
CA GLN A 441 -3.11 17.53 23.31
C GLN A 441 -2.69 16.14 23.78
N SER A 442 -3.65 15.40 24.32
CA SER A 442 -3.49 14.08 24.91
C SER A 442 -4.63 13.17 24.46
N PHE A 443 -4.37 11.86 24.38
CA PHE A 443 -5.19 10.91 23.64
C PHE A 443 -5.50 9.68 24.50
N THR A 444 -6.67 9.07 24.32
CA THR A 444 -7.02 7.78 24.96
C THR A 444 -7.46 6.80 23.88
N TYR A 445 -6.62 5.79 23.61
CA TYR A 445 -6.70 4.94 22.43
C TYR A 445 -6.46 5.71 21.12
N GLY A 446 -6.04 4.99 20.08
CA GLY A 446 -5.73 5.57 18.80
C GLY A 446 -4.61 4.86 18.05
N ARG A 447 -4.14 5.52 17.01
CA ARG A 447 -2.97 5.19 16.20
C ARG A 447 -2.05 6.40 16.22
N LEU A 448 -0.89 6.30 16.87
CA LEU A 448 0.18 7.31 16.83
C LEU A 448 1.24 6.85 15.83
N GLN A 449 1.57 7.69 14.87
CA GLN A 449 2.64 7.48 13.91
C GLN A 449 3.63 8.64 14.01
N ILE A 450 4.93 8.34 14.09
CA ILE A 450 6.01 9.34 14.12
C ILE A 450 7.08 8.93 13.12
N ARG A 451 7.35 9.77 12.12
CA ARG A 451 8.43 9.54 11.16
C ARG A 451 9.71 10.22 11.64
N ALA A 452 10.71 9.44 12.03
CA ALA A 452 11.95 9.96 12.60
C ALA A 452 13.20 9.20 12.18
N LYS A 453 14.36 9.86 12.32
CA LYS A 453 15.72 9.32 12.15
C LYS A 453 16.52 9.65 13.42
N VAL A 454 17.17 8.65 14.01
CA VAL A 454 17.74 8.74 15.38
C VAL A 454 19.27 8.90 15.43
N PRO A 455 19.86 9.49 16.49
CA PRO A 455 21.30 9.74 16.57
C PRO A 455 22.13 8.50 16.92
N ALA A 456 23.22 8.26 16.17
CA ALA A 456 24.16 7.15 16.39
C ALA A 456 25.23 7.40 17.47
N GLY A 457 25.38 8.62 17.99
CA GLY A 457 26.52 9.01 18.84
C GLY A 457 26.54 8.32 20.20
N LYS A 458 27.57 7.52 20.49
CA LYS A 458 27.70 6.78 21.75
C LYS A 458 27.52 7.67 22.98
N GLY A 459 26.47 7.39 23.77
CA GLY A 459 26.08 8.18 24.93
C GLY A 459 24.76 8.94 24.76
N THR A 460 24.19 9.00 23.54
CA THR A 460 22.79 9.38 23.35
C THR A 460 21.84 8.28 23.81
N TRP A 461 20.64 8.71 24.17
CA TRP A 461 19.45 7.89 24.35
C TRP A 461 18.28 8.67 23.76
N SER A 462 17.84 8.28 22.57
CA SER A 462 16.70 8.89 21.89
C SER A 462 15.41 8.16 22.27
N ALA A 463 14.32 8.90 22.44
CA ALA A 463 13.04 8.37 22.88
C ALA A 463 11.85 9.06 22.20
N LEU A 464 10.90 8.25 21.73
CA LEU A 464 9.56 8.63 21.28
C LEU A 464 8.56 7.78 22.09
N TRP A 465 7.79 8.43 22.95
CA TRP A 465 7.11 7.76 24.07
C TRP A 465 5.88 8.56 24.53
N MET A 466 5.14 8.05 25.52
CA MET A 466 3.94 8.70 26.05
C MET A 466 3.81 8.55 27.56
N LEU A 467 3.29 9.59 28.23
CA LEU A 467 2.96 9.59 29.66
C LEU A 467 1.52 10.06 29.93
N PRO A 468 0.86 9.56 30.99
CA PRO A 468 -0.50 9.95 31.36
C PRO A 468 -0.57 11.40 31.85
N ASP A 469 -1.66 12.12 31.57
CA ASP A 469 -1.81 13.50 32.09
C ASP A 469 -2.10 13.56 33.60
N GLU A 470 -2.80 12.54 34.13
CA GLU A 470 -3.34 12.58 35.49
C GLU A 470 -2.90 11.40 36.35
N LYS A 471 -2.76 11.66 37.66
CA LYS A 471 -2.58 10.62 38.68
C LYS A 471 -3.94 10.05 39.11
N ILE A 472 -4.54 9.24 38.25
CA ILE A 472 -5.79 8.52 38.48
C ILE A 472 -5.58 7.32 39.42
N TYR A 473 -4.48 6.61 39.22
CA TYR A 473 -4.17 5.32 39.82
C TYR A 473 -3.12 5.41 40.93
N GLY A 474 -3.26 4.51 41.91
CA GLY A 474 -2.29 4.32 42.98
C GLY A 474 -2.08 5.51 43.90
N SER A 475 -0.84 5.74 44.31
CA SER A 475 -0.44 6.85 45.18
C SER A 475 0.69 7.69 44.60
N LYS A 476 1.54 7.09 43.75
CA LYS A 476 2.55 7.76 42.93
C LYS A 476 1.96 8.13 41.57
N TYR A 477 2.63 9.01 40.84
CA TYR A 477 2.32 9.27 39.43
C TYR A 477 2.89 8.12 38.59
N TRP A 478 4.20 8.13 38.35
CA TRP A 478 4.95 7.03 37.78
C TRP A 478 5.34 5.99 38.87
N PRO A 479 5.31 4.67 38.61
CA PRO A 479 4.79 3.99 37.42
C PRO A 479 3.32 3.56 37.59
N ASP A 480 2.64 4.04 38.65
CA ASP A 480 1.28 3.64 39.02
C ASP A 480 0.25 3.94 37.89
N ASN A 481 0.53 4.91 37.03
CA ASN A 481 -0.36 5.41 35.97
C ASN A 481 0.07 5.05 34.54
N GLY A 482 1.18 4.33 34.37
CA GLY A 482 1.65 3.89 33.07
C GLY A 482 2.66 4.81 32.38
N GLU A 483 3.28 4.25 31.35
CA GLU A 483 4.24 4.85 30.43
C GLU A 483 4.31 3.92 29.20
N ILE A 484 4.36 4.48 27.98
CA ILE A 484 4.30 3.74 26.71
C ILE A 484 5.48 4.17 25.84
N ASP A 485 6.46 3.29 25.65
CA ASP A 485 7.71 3.59 24.96
C ASP A 485 7.63 3.00 23.54
N LEU A 486 7.21 3.83 22.58
CA LEU A 486 7.06 3.41 21.18
C LEU A 486 8.42 3.10 20.56
N MET A 487 9.40 3.97 20.77
CA MET A 487 10.77 3.81 20.26
C MET A 487 11.75 4.35 21.30
N GLU A 488 12.67 3.50 21.74
CA GLU A 488 13.90 3.92 22.41
C GLU A 488 15.13 3.35 21.70
N GLN A 489 16.17 4.17 21.57
CA GLN A 489 17.46 3.76 21.00
C GLN A 489 18.61 4.40 21.78
N VAL A 490 19.68 3.64 22.00
CA VAL A 490 20.89 4.09 22.70
C VAL A 490 22.10 4.06 21.76
N GLY A 491 22.84 5.15 21.66
CA GLY A 491 23.94 5.31 20.69
C GLY A 491 25.12 4.35 20.85
N TYR A 492 25.14 3.49 21.87
CA TYR A 492 26.15 2.42 21.99
C TYR A 492 25.74 1.11 21.26
N ASP A 493 24.46 0.91 20.98
CA ASP A 493 23.91 -0.18 20.14
C ASP A 493 22.98 0.45 19.09
N PRO A 494 23.53 1.27 18.16
CA PRO A 494 22.73 2.07 17.23
C PRO A 494 21.95 1.23 16.21
N SER A 495 22.27 -0.06 16.12
CA SER A 495 21.55 -1.08 15.37
C SER A 495 20.24 -1.54 16.02
N LYS A 496 19.92 -1.13 17.26
CA LYS A 496 18.79 -1.67 18.02
C LYS A 496 17.78 -0.60 18.42
N VAL A 497 16.52 -0.90 18.16
CA VAL A 497 15.36 -0.17 18.70
C VAL A 497 14.65 -1.06 19.70
N HIS A 498 14.25 -0.44 20.81
CA HIS A 498 13.47 -1.02 21.89
C HIS A 498 12.06 -0.41 21.88
N SER A 499 11.10 -1.21 22.33
CA SER A 499 9.72 -0.79 22.58
C SER A 499 9.21 -1.45 23.86
N SER A 500 8.54 -0.70 24.73
CA SER A 500 8.11 -1.19 26.05
C SER A 500 6.86 -0.51 26.58
N VAL A 501 6.30 -1.09 27.64
CA VAL A 501 5.29 -0.43 28.47
C VAL A 501 5.60 -0.62 29.94
N HIS A 502 5.57 0.46 30.72
CA HIS A 502 5.88 0.44 32.13
C HIS A 502 4.61 0.62 32.98
N THR A 503 4.56 -0.09 34.11
CA THR A 503 3.35 -0.29 34.92
C THR A 503 3.72 -0.46 36.39
N LYS A 504 2.75 -0.33 37.30
CA LYS A 504 2.98 -0.56 38.73
C LYS A 504 3.60 -1.92 39.05
N ALA A 505 3.12 -2.98 38.39
CA ALA A 505 3.62 -4.34 38.56
C ALA A 505 5.01 -4.53 37.92
N ASN A 506 5.24 -3.91 36.76
CA ASN A 506 6.43 -4.11 35.93
C ASN A 506 6.92 -2.80 35.31
N ASN A 507 8.03 -2.23 35.81
CA ASN A 507 8.54 -0.90 35.45
C ASN A 507 10.09 -0.84 35.36
N GLY A 508 10.71 -1.92 34.87
CA GLY A 508 12.17 -1.98 34.65
C GLY A 508 13.03 -2.10 35.91
N ARG A 509 12.61 -1.54 37.06
CA ARG A 509 13.36 -1.55 38.33
C ARG A 509 13.69 -2.95 38.86
N ASP A 510 12.78 -3.89 38.66
CA ASP A 510 12.97 -5.32 38.97
C ASP A 510 13.35 -6.15 37.73
N GLY A 511 13.69 -5.51 36.61
CA GLY A 511 14.13 -6.13 35.35
C GLY A 511 13.04 -6.77 34.47
N ASN A 512 11.76 -6.58 34.79
CA ASN A 512 10.64 -7.34 34.22
C ASN A 512 9.57 -6.50 33.46
N ASN A 513 9.91 -5.32 32.94
CA ASN A 513 8.98 -4.56 32.08
C ASN A 513 8.63 -5.35 30.80
N PRO A 514 7.34 -5.46 30.41
CA PRO A 514 6.95 -5.90 29.08
C PRO A 514 7.65 -5.05 28.02
N SER A 515 8.53 -5.70 27.28
CA SER A 515 9.47 -5.05 26.37
C SER A 515 9.87 -6.00 25.25
N HIS A 516 10.21 -5.46 24.09
CA HIS A 516 10.90 -6.18 23.03
C HIS A 516 11.93 -5.26 22.35
N SER A 517 12.83 -5.83 21.56
CA SER A 517 13.82 -5.07 20.81
C SER A 517 14.15 -5.79 19.51
N ILE A 518 14.24 -5.02 18.42
CA ILE A 518 14.59 -5.52 17.10
C ILE A 518 15.83 -4.83 16.56
N ASP A 519 16.57 -5.53 15.70
CA ASP A 519 17.66 -4.91 14.95
C ASP A 519 17.09 -4.14 13.74
N ILE A 520 17.50 -2.87 13.61
CA ILE A 520 17.21 -1.92 12.53
C ILE A 520 18.52 -1.17 12.22
N ASN A 521 19.34 -1.75 11.35
CA ASN A 521 20.73 -1.30 11.14
C ASN A 521 20.86 0.12 10.55
N ASP A 522 19.78 0.66 10.00
CA ASP A 522 19.70 1.91 9.25
C ASP A 522 18.81 2.98 9.92
N ALA A 523 18.30 2.74 11.13
CA ALA A 523 17.49 3.72 11.89
C ALA A 523 18.22 5.06 12.17
N THR A 524 19.55 5.05 12.07
CA THR A 524 20.41 6.22 12.28
C THR A 524 20.87 6.91 10.99
N THR A 525 20.56 6.36 9.82
CA THR A 525 20.91 6.90 8.50
C THR A 525 19.67 7.25 7.67
N GLU A 526 18.60 6.47 7.82
CA GLU A 526 17.35 6.58 7.08
C GLU A 526 16.19 6.88 8.04
N TYR A 527 15.18 7.60 7.56
CA TYR A 527 13.93 7.78 8.29
C TYR A 527 13.19 6.44 8.44
N LYS A 528 12.45 6.33 9.55
CA LYS A 528 11.55 5.23 9.88
C LYS A 528 10.23 5.79 10.39
N VAL A 529 9.11 5.16 10.02
CA VAL A 529 7.82 5.43 10.67
C VAL A 529 7.68 4.48 11.84
N TYR A 530 7.66 5.01 13.06
CA TYR A 530 7.35 4.28 14.28
C TYR A 530 5.86 4.42 14.55
N THR A 531 5.16 3.30 14.74
CA THR A 531 3.69 3.27 14.87
C THR A 531 3.26 2.55 16.13
N LEU A 532 2.50 3.23 16.99
CA LEU A 532 1.72 2.65 18.07
C LEU A 532 0.26 2.54 17.60
N GLN A 533 -0.34 1.34 17.71
CA GLN A 533 -1.78 1.17 17.70
C GLN A 533 -2.24 0.67 19.07
N TRP A 534 -3.19 1.39 19.67
CA TRP A 534 -3.60 1.24 21.07
C TRP A 534 -5.12 1.30 21.16
N ASP A 535 -5.73 0.27 21.74
CA ASP A 535 -7.15 0.18 21.99
C ASP A 535 -7.44 -0.29 23.43
N SER A 536 -8.72 -0.54 23.75
CA SER A 536 -9.12 -0.93 25.09
C SER A 536 -8.59 -2.29 25.54
N ASP A 537 -8.07 -3.09 24.61
CA ASP A 537 -7.81 -4.52 24.76
C ASP A 537 -6.35 -4.88 24.44
N LYS A 538 -5.63 -4.05 23.65
CA LYS A 538 -4.23 -4.26 23.27
C LYS A 538 -3.45 -2.98 22.93
N ILE A 539 -2.14 -3.11 23.00
CA ILE A 539 -1.11 -2.18 22.51
C ILE A 539 -0.22 -2.99 21.56
N GLU A 540 -0.06 -2.51 20.34
CA GLU A 540 0.81 -3.07 19.31
C GLU A 540 1.71 -1.96 18.77
N MET A 541 3.01 -2.25 18.61
CA MET A 541 4.01 -1.28 18.15
C MET A 541 4.79 -1.84 16.97
N PHE A 542 5.07 -0.98 16.00
CA PHE A 542 5.63 -1.32 14.70
C PHE A 542 6.67 -0.28 14.28
N VAL A 543 7.51 -0.66 13.32
CA VAL A 543 8.35 0.24 12.54
C VAL A 543 8.20 -0.06 11.06
N SER A 544 8.40 0.93 10.21
CA SER A 544 8.47 0.77 8.77
C SER A 544 9.55 1.63 8.11
N ASN A 545 10.03 1.15 6.97
CA ASN A 545 10.82 1.91 6.00
C ASN A 545 9.96 2.68 4.98
N ASP A 546 8.65 2.42 4.95
CA ASP A 546 7.69 3.01 4.01
C ASP A 546 6.65 3.83 4.77
N GLU A 547 6.40 5.03 4.28
CA GLU A 547 5.38 5.93 4.83
C GLU A 547 3.97 5.51 4.46
N THR A 548 3.82 4.77 3.35
CA THR A 548 2.52 4.28 2.88
C THR A 548 2.11 2.98 3.56
N ASN A 549 3.05 2.21 4.11
CA ASN A 549 2.75 1.09 5.02
C ASN A 549 3.46 1.27 6.36
N ALA A 550 2.80 1.97 7.28
CA ALA A 550 3.32 2.24 8.62
C ALA A 550 3.33 1.01 9.57
N PHE A 551 2.96 -0.18 9.10
CA PHE A 551 2.77 -1.41 9.90
C PHE A 551 3.73 -2.56 9.56
N ASP A 552 4.64 -2.36 8.58
CA ASP A 552 5.62 -3.32 8.05
C ASP A 552 6.19 -4.34 9.07
N LYS A 553 6.90 -3.86 10.11
CA LYS A 553 7.62 -4.71 11.06
C LYS A 553 7.13 -4.48 12.49
N SER A 554 6.33 -5.42 13.00
CA SER A 554 5.94 -5.42 14.42
C SER A 554 7.17 -5.61 15.32
N ILE A 555 7.23 -4.78 16.37
CA ILE A 555 8.24 -4.83 17.44
C ILE A 555 7.65 -5.50 18.67
N PHE A 556 6.50 -5.00 19.13
CA PHE A 556 5.99 -5.29 20.46
C PHE A 556 4.47 -5.42 20.45
N LYS A 557 3.95 -6.33 21.28
CA LYS A 557 2.52 -6.52 21.51
C LYS A 557 2.25 -6.83 22.97
N TRP A 558 1.29 -6.12 23.55
CA TRP A 558 0.77 -6.34 24.91
C TRP A 558 -0.75 -6.36 24.88
N GLU A 559 -1.34 -7.51 25.20
CA GLU A 559 -2.79 -7.67 25.33
C GLU A 559 -3.18 -7.49 26.81
N LYS A 560 -4.35 -6.92 27.05
CA LYS A 560 -4.92 -6.70 28.39
C LYS A 560 -5.41 -8.00 29.02
N GLY A 561 -6.46 -8.61 28.46
CA GLY A 561 -7.15 -9.74 29.09
C GLY A 561 -7.64 -9.39 30.50
N ASP A 562 -7.43 -10.28 31.48
CA ASP A 562 -7.87 -10.08 32.88
C ASP A 562 -6.96 -9.15 33.72
N LYS A 563 -6.09 -8.34 33.09
CA LYS A 563 -5.16 -7.44 33.79
C LYS A 563 -5.91 -6.29 34.49
N ASP A 564 -5.61 -6.07 35.77
CA ASP A 564 -6.04 -4.88 36.49
C ASP A 564 -5.14 -3.66 36.20
N TRP A 565 -5.49 -2.49 36.73
CA TRP A 565 -4.76 -1.24 36.51
C TRP A 565 -3.26 -1.32 36.89
N THR A 566 -2.85 -2.24 37.76
CA THR A 566 -1.44 -2.39 38.14
C THR A 566 -0.60 -3.01 37.01
N GLN A 567 -1.25 -3.67 36.05
CA GLN A 567 -0.66 -4.29 34.86
C GLN A 567 -1.19 -3.69 33.53
N TRP A 568 -2.28 -2.93 33.59
CA TRP A 568 -2.90 -2.20 32.48
C TRP A 568 -3.49 -0.84 32.94
N PRO A 569 -2.67 0.19 33.14
CA PRO A 569 -3.15 1.57 33.38
C PRO A 569 -3.50 2.32 32.08
N PHE A 570 -3.38 1.68 30.91
CA PHE A 570 -3.47 2.28 29.57
C PHE A 570 -4.93 2.45 29.11
N ASP A 571 -5.72 3.21 29.88
CA ASP A 571 -7.14 3.46 29.65
C ASP A 571 -7.56 4.91 30.01
N LYS A 572 -6.60 5.84 30.01
CA LYS A 572 -6.73 7.28 30.35
C LYS A 572 -5.96 8.14 29.32
N PRO A 573 -6.08 9.49 29.32
CA PRO A 573 -5.35 10.35 28.39
C PRO A 573 -3.83 10.33 28.62
N PHE A 574 -3.07 10.09 27.55
CA PHE A 574 -1.61 10.19 27.51
C PHE A 574 -1.18 11.26 26.51
N HIS A 575 -0.17 12.08 26.86
CA HIS A 575 0.50 12.98 25.92
C HIS A 575 1.75 12.33 25.32
N ILE A 576 2.13 12.76 24.12
CA ILE A 576 3.33 12.34 23.39
C ILE A 576 4.55 13.04 24.01
N LEU A 577 5.70 12.38 24.07
CA LEU A 577 7.00 12.93 24.43
C LEU A 577 8.06 12.57 23.38
N MET A 578 8.97 13.51 23.12
CA MET A 578 10.11 13.34 22.21
C MET A 578 11.35 14.01 22.81
N ASN A 579 12.45 13.26 22.95
CA ASN A 579 13.71 13.81 23.45
C ASN A 579 14.95 13.02 22.99
N VAL A 580 16.13 13.64 23.18
CA VAL A 580 17.42 12.95 23.18
C VAL A 580 18.11 13.21 24.52
N ALA A 581 18.12 12.21 25.40
CA ALA A 581 18.89 12.21 26.63
C ALA A 581 20.38 11.92 26.37
N ILE A 582 21.24 12.31 27.31
CA ILE A 582 22.70 12.13 27.25
C ILE A 582 23.19 11.53 28.56
N GLY A 583 23.87 10.39 28.47
CA GLY A 583 24.31 9.64 29.64
C GLY A 583 23.16 8.88 30.30
N GLY A 584 23.00 9.02 31.61
CA GLY A 584 22.09 8.20 32.41
C GLY A 584 22.54 6.75 32.56
N ASP A 585 21.81 6.01 33.41
CA ASP A 585 22.12 4.62 33.78
C ASP A 585 22.07 3.65 32.58
N TRP A 586 21.34 4.01 31.51
CA TRP A 586 21.27 3.23 30.27
C TRP A 586 22.06 3.85 29.11
N GLY A 587 21.74 5.05 28.62
CA GLY A 587 22.46 5.67 27.49
C GLY A 587 23.98 5.80 27.73
N GLY A 588 24.37 6.12 28.97
CA GLY A 588 25.76 6.26 29.43
C GLY A 588 26.44 4.95 29.81
N LYS A 589 25.79 3.79 29.70
CA LYS A 589 26.26 2.47 30.19
C LYS A 589 27.57 1.99 29.56
N GLN A 590 27.94 2.48 28.37
CA GLN A 590 29.25 2.24 27.73
C GLN A 590 30.13 3.51 27.67
N GLY A 591 29.86 4.46 28.55
CA GLY A 591 30.40 5.81 28.52
C GLY A 591 29.90 6.63 27.32
N ILE A 592 30.26 7.90 27.31
CA ILE A 592 29.91 8.87 26.26
C ILE A 592 31.14 9.05 25.34
N ASP A 593 30.95 9.19 24.03
CA ASP A 593 31.97 9.77 23.15
C ASP A 593 31.71 11.27 23.01
N GLU A 594 32.48 12.06 23.75
CA GLU A 594 32.33 13.52 23.78
C GLU A 594 32.63 14.19 22.43
N ASN A 595 33.25 13.48 21.48
CA ASN A 595 33.59 13.98 20.15
C ASN A 595 32.49 13.70 19.11
N ALA A 596 31.47 12.89 19.47
CA ALA A 596 30.33 12.61 18.60
C ALA A 596 29.32 13.77 18.53
N PHE A 597 29.41 14.76 19.42
CA PHE A 597 28.45 15.86 19.52
C PHE A 597 28.79 17.03 18.57
N PRO A 598 27.79 17.70 17.97
CA PRO A 598 26.35 17.56 18.20
C PRO A 598 25.76 16.26 17.61
N GLN A 599 24.64 15.82 18.18
CA GLN A 599 23.86 14.67 17.74
C GLN A 599 22.39 15.10 17.59
N ARG A 600 21.72 14.66 16.53
CA ARG A 600 20.37 15.12 16.16
C ARG A 600 19.42 13.93 16.03
N MET A 601 18.23 14.04 16.62
CA MET A 601 17.06 13.28 16.17
C MET A 601 16.26 14.20 15.24
N GLU A 602 15.97 13.73 14.03
CA GLU A 602 15.13 14.46 13.07
C GLU A 602 13.75 13.79 13.05
N ILE A 603 12.69 14.59 13.15
CA ILE A 603 11.29 14.13 13.09
C ILE A 603 10.60 14.89 11.96
N ASP A 604 10.22 14.17 10.92
CA ASP A 604 9.59 14.70 9.71
C ASP A 604 8.12 15.06 9.96
N TRP A 605 7.40 14.15 10.62
CA TRP A 605 6.01 14.40 11.04
C TRP A 605 5.60 13.53 12.24
N VAL A 606 4.60 14.01 12.98
CA VAL A 606 3.86 13.32 14.06
C VAL A 606 2.38 13.35 13.72
N ARG A 607 1.71 12.20 13.65
CA ARG A 607 0.29 12.08 13.31
C ARG A 607 -0.43 11.18 14.31
N PHE A 608 -1.58 11.61 14.82
CA PHE A 608 -2.44 10.81 15.70
C PHE A 608 -3.84 10.65 15.08
N TYR A 609 -4.36 9.43 15.10
CA TYR A 609 -5.66 9.06 14.58
C TYR A 609 -6.51 8.39 15.66
N GLU A 610 -7.79 8.74 15.76
CA GLU A 610 -8.78 8.10 16.62
C GLU A 610 -9.73 7.22 15.81
N LYS A 611 -10.24 6.15 16.42
CA LYS A 611 -11.24 5.29 15.77
C LYS A 611 -12.61 5.96 15.78
N GLN A 612 -13.22 6.13 14.61
CA GLN A 612 -14.55 6.70 14.44
C GLN A 612 -15.59 5.82 15.13
N GLN A 613 -16.31 6.38 16.10
CA GLN A 613 -17.39 5.68 16.78
C GLN A 613 -18.67 5.80 15.95
N ASN A 614 -19.13 4.68 15.40
CA ASN A 614 -20.44 4.58 14.75
C ASN A 614 -21.55 4.83 15.78
N VAL A 615 -22.05 6.07 15.85
CA VAL A 615 -23.17 6.45 16.73
C VAL A 615 -24.45 5.83 16.19
N VAL A 616 -24.82 4.67 16.75
CA VAL A 616 -26.13 4.07 16.52
C VAL A 616 -27.16 4.83 17.37
N GLU A 617 -27.74 5.89 16.80
CA GLU A 617 -28.94 6.49 17.37
C GLU A 617 -30.09 5.46 17.33
N GLN A 618 -30.75 5.27 18.47
CA GLN A 618 -31.93 4.40 18.60
C GLN A 618 -33.19 5.26 18.42
N GLU A 619 -34.05 4.90 17.46
CA GLU A 619 -35.42 5.42 17.33
C GLU A 619 -36.37 4.87 18.41
#